data_AF-A0A933XBX3-F1
#
_entry.id   AF-A0A933XBX3-F1
#
_cell.length_a   1.000
_cell.length_b   1.000
_cell.length_c   1.000
_cell.angle_alpha   90.00
_cell.angle_beta   90.00
_cell.angle_gamma   90.00
#
_symmetry.space_group_name_H-M   'P 1'
#
loop_
_entity.id
_entity.type
_entity.pdbx_description
1 polymer ?
#
loop_
_entity_poly.entity_id
_entity_poly.type
_entity_poly.pdbx_seq_one_letter_code
_entity_poly.pdbx_strand_id
1 'polypeptide(L)'
;MIIENPTYSIEELNILEKKVINNLAEIKDYEKIDSILNSMGFNNIIKDKMREFNINSYSEYLLERRIKKMDIAAITGTILGVIAALKKILTNKI
;
A
#
# COMPACT_ATOMS: atom_id res chain seq x y z
N MET A 1 -26.04 3.64 3.75
CA MET A 1 -24.77 3.15 4.33
C MET A 1 -23.85 4.35 4.45
N ILE A 2 -23.59 4.80 5.67
CA ILE A 2 -22.57 5.83 5.89
C ILE A 2 -21.23 5.10 5.69
N ILE A 3 -20.53 5.40 4.60
CA ILE A 3 -19.16 4.96 4.44
C ILE A 3 -18.37 5.75 5.48
N GLU A 4 -18.12 5.16 6.64
CA GLU A 4 -17.04 5.61 7.52
C GLU A 4 -15.74 5.44 6.73
N ASN A 5 -15.42 6.45 5.93
CA ASN A 5 -14.16 6.48 5.22
C ASN A 5 -13.09 6.61 6.30
N PRO A 6 -12.19 5.63 6.50
CA PRO A 6 -11.01 5.86 7.31
C PRO A 6 -10.29 7.03 6.67
N THR A 7 -10.42 8.21 7.28
CA THR A 7 -9.95 9.46 6.69
C THR A 7 -8.47 9.53 7.01
N TYR A 8 -7.66 8.86 6.20
CA TYR A 8 -6.22 9.06 6.25
C TYR A 8 -5.94 10.53 5.99
N SER A 9 -5.14 11.12 6.87
CA SER A 9 -4.57 12.43 6.60
C SER A 9 -3.49 12.32 5.53
N ILE A 10 -3.24 13.44 4.83
CA ILE A 10 -2.11 13.55 3.89
C ILE A 10 -0.78 13.27 4.63
N GLU A 11 -0.68 13.65 5.91
CA GLU A 11 0.50 13.41 6.74
C GLU A 11 0.76 11.92 6.97
N GLU A 12 -0.26 11.14 7.33
CA GLU A 12 -0.15 9.69 7.50
C GLU A 12 0.29 9.01 6.19
N LEU A 13 -0.24 9.45 5.05
CA LEU A 13 0.16 8.94 3.74
C LEU A 13 1.61 9.31 3.38
N ASN A 14 2.08 10.49 3.78
CA ASN A 14 3.48 10.89 3.61
C ASN A 14 4.42 10.03 4.48
N ILE A 15 4.03 9.73 5.72
CA ILE A 15 4.80 8.84 6.61
C ILE A 15 4.88 7.44 6.00
N LEU A 16 3.74 6.93 5.52
CA LEU A 16 3.63 5.61 4.91
C LEU A 16 4.49 5.49 3.64
N GLU A 17 4.44 6.47 2.76
CA GLU A 17 5.29 6.54 1.56
C GLU A 17 6.78 6.49 1.93
N LYS A 18 7.22 7.30 2.89
CA LYS A 18 8.61 7.30 3.37
C LYS A 18 9.01 5.93 3.94
N LYS A 19 8.12 5.26 4.67
CA LYS A 19 8.38 3.91 5.17
C LYS A 19 8.54 2.90 4.04
N VAL A 20 7.69 2.95 3.01
CA VAL A 20 7.76 2.02 1.85
C VAL A 20 9.06 2.23 1.07
N ILE A 21 9.44 3.49 0.80
CA ILE A 21 10.67 3.86 0.09
C ILE A 21 11.90 3.39 0.87
N ASN A 22 11.95 3.64 2.17
CA ASN A 22 13.09 3.27 3.01
C ASN A 22 13.08 1.80 3.46
N ASN A 23 12.15 0.97 2.95
CA ASN A 23 11.97 -0.44 3.35
C ASN A 23 11.74 -0.62 4.88
N LEU A 24 11.13 0.37 5.52
CA LEU A 24 10.78 0.41 6.95
C LEU A 24 9.30 0.10 7.22
N ALA A 25 8.49 -0.10 6.17
CA ALA A 25 7.09 -0.45 6.34
C ALA A 25 6.91 -1.82 7.00
N GLU A 26 5.85 -1.94 7.79
CA GLU A 26 5.47 -3.15 8.53
C GLU A 26 4.16 -3.74 7.98
N ILE A 27 3.81 -4.97 8.37
CA ILE A 27 2.58 -5.65 7.91
C ILE A 27 1.34 -4.76 8.12
N LYS A 28 1.23 -4.15 9.31
CA LYS A 28 0.12 -3.24 9.66
C LYS A 28 0.01 -2.03 8.72
N ASP A 29 1.11 -1.59 8.13
CA ASP A 29 1.11 -0.46 7.20
C ASP A 29 0.47 -0.88 5.85
N TYR A 30 0.65 -2.12 5.41
CA TYR A 30 0.03 -2.65 4.17
C TYR A 30 -1.42 -3.08 4.36
N GLU A 31 -1.75 -3.71 5.50
CA GLU A 31 -3.14 -4.06 5.83
C GLU A 31 -4.04 -2.81 5.85
N LYS A 32 -3.48 -1.70 6.33
CA LYS A 32 -4.10 -0.38 6.27
C LYS A 32 -4.39 0.07 4.84
N ILE A 33 -3.43 -0.04 3.92
CA ILE A 33 -3.63 0.30 2.50
C ILE A 33 -4.71 -0.59 1.87
N ASP A 34 -4.68 -1.89 2.15
CA ASP A 34 -5.69 -2.83 1.65
C ASP A 34 -7.09 -2.48 2.13
N SER A 35 -7.24 -2.09 3.40
CA SER A 35 -8.53 -1.65 3.94
C SER A 35 -9.10 -0.45 3.18
N ILE A 36 -8.25 0.52 2.81
CA ILE A 36 -8.66 1.69 2.02
C ILE A 36 -9.04 1.29 0.59
N LEU A 37 -8.21 0.46 -0.06
CA LEU A 37 -8.50 -0.02 -1.41
C LEU A 37 -9.84 -0.76 -1.44
N ASN A 38 -10.12 -1.57 -0.41
CA ASN A 38 -11.38 -2.27 -0.28
C ASN A 38 -12.56 -1.30 -0.08
N SER A 39 -12.41 -0.23 0.73
CA SER A 39 -13.48 0.76 0.92
C SER A 39 -13.80 1.56 -0.35
N MET A 40 -12.83 1.64 -1.28
CA MET A 40 -12.97 2.30 -2.57
C MET A 40 -13.38 1.36 -3.71
N GLY A 41 -13.57 0.06 -3.44
CA GLY A 41 -13.91 -0.94 -4.45
C GLY A 41 -12.73 -1.39 -5.33
N PHE A 42 -11.49 -0.98 -5.01
CA PHE A 42 -10.26 -1.42 -5.66
C PHE A 42 -9.69 -2.70 -5.03
N ASN A 43 -10.59 -3.65 -4.73
CA ASN A 43 -10.23 -4.90 -4.07
C ASN A 43 -9.11 -5.63 -4.84
N ASN A 44 -8.14 -6.17 -4.10
CA ASN A 44 -7.13 -7.10 -4.58
C ASN A 44 -6.03 -6.58 -5.52
N ILE A 45 -5.94 -5.29 -5.88
CA ILE A 45 -4.89 -4.78 -6.80
C ILE A 45 -3.47 -5.18 -6.35
N ILE A 46 -3.14 -4.94 -5.07
CA ILE A 46 -1.81 -5.26 -4.55
C ILE A 46 -1.60 -6.80 -4.50
N LYS A 47 -2.65 -7.54 -4.11
CA LYS A 47 -2.63 -9.01 -4.01
C LYS A 47 -2.50 -9.69 -5.37
N ASP A 48 -3.09 -9.15 -6.42
CA ASP A 48 -2.93 -9.62 -7.80
C ASP A 48 -1.46 -9.48 -8.20
N LYS A 49 -0.86 -8.33 -7.90
CA LYS A 49 0.56 -8.10 -8.17
C LYS A 49 1.45 -9.05 -7.40
N MET A 50 1.16 -9.31 -6.12
CA MET A 50 1.91 -10.29 -5.33
C MET A 50 1.83 -11.70 -5.92
N ARG A 51 0.64 -12.13 -6.38
CA ARG A 51 0.46 -13.43 -7.05
C ARG A 51 1.28 -13.58 -8.32
N GLU A 52 1.45 -12.54 -9.13
CA GLU A 52 2.32 -12.56 -10.32
C GLU A 52 3.78 -12.94 -10.00
N PHE A 53 4.24 -12.64 -8.77
CA PHE A 53 5.59 -12.95 -8.30
C PHE A 53 5.64 -14.14 -7.33
N ASN A 54 4.57 -14.95 -7.26
CA ASN A 54 4.44 -16.07 -6.32
C ASN A 54 4.59 -15.66 -4.84
N ILE A 55 4.21 -14.42 -4.50
CA ILE A 55 4.15 -13.96 -3.11
C ILE A 55 2.75 -14.16 -2.58
N ASN A 56 2.65 -14.84 -1.44
CA ASN A 56 1.40 -15.27 -0.84
C ASN A 56 0.96 -14.34 0.31
N SER A 57 1.86 -13.54 0.86
CA SER A 57 1.58 -12.70 2.03
C SER A 57 2.44 -11.44 2.11
N TYR A 58 1.99 -10.44 2.87
CA TYR A 58 2.80 -9.25 3.15
C TYR A 58 4.05 -9.57 3.95
N SER A 59 3.99 -10.58 4.82
CA SER A 59 5.16 -11.09 5.55
C SER A 59 6.22 -11.62 4.60
N GLU A 60 5.81 -12.42 3.62
CA GLU A 60 6.70 -12.94 2.57
C GLU A 60 7.28 -11.80 1.74
N TYR A 61 6.46 -10.86 1.26
CA TYR A 61 6.94 -9.68 0.53
C TYR A 61 7.98 -8.87 1.31
N LEU A 62 7.74 -8.63 2.60
CA LEU A 62 8.68 -7.91 3.46
C LEU A 62 9.99 -8.68 3.67
N LEU A 63 9.90 -10.01 3.78
CA LEU A 63 11.06 -10.89 3.87
C LEU A 63 11.91 -10.81 2.58
N GLU A 64 11.27 -10.90 1.42
CA GLU A 64 11.91 -10.79 0.10
C GLU A 64 12.65 -9.44 -0.06
N ARG A 65 12.01 -8.33 0.33
CA ARG A 65 12.63 -6.99 0.26
C ARG A 65 13.78 -6.81 1.23
N ARG A 66 13.70 -7.34 2.45
CA ARG A 66 14.72 -7.13 3.49
C ARG A 66 15.92 -8.06 3.35
N ILE A 67 15.68 -9.34 3.07
CA ILE A 67 16.72 -10.38 3.12
C ILE A 67 17.29 -10.65 1.73
N LYS A 68 16.42 -10.89 0.75
CA LYS A 68 16.84 -11.28 -0.59
C LYS A 68 17.24 -10.08 -1.45
N LYS A 69 17.02 -8.85 -0.95
CA LYS A 69 17.18 -7.57 -1.70
C LYS A 69 16.45 -7.60 -3.04
N MET A 70 15.44 -8.45 -3.15
CA MET A 70 14.64 -8.58 -4.33
C MET A 70 13.55 -7.52 -4.18
N ASP A 71 13.87 -6.31 -4.60
CA ASP A 71 12.84 -5.29 -4.72
C ASP A 71 11.99 -5.69 -5.91
N ILE A 72 10.79 -6.18 -5.62
CA ILE A 72 9.81 -6.42 -6.66
C ILE A 72 9.24 -5.05 -6.97
N ALA A 73 10.00 -4.29 -7.76
CA ALA A 73 9.74 -2.90 -8.11
C ALA A 73 8.32 -2.71 -8.66
N ALA A 74 7.76 -3.76 -9.26
CA ALA A 74 6.38 -3.80 -9.71
C ALA A 74 5.36 -3.76 -8.55
N ILE A 75 5.57 -4.51 -7.46
CA ILE A 75 4.73 -4.46 -6.25
C ILE A 75 4.96 -3.15 -5.51
N THR A 76 6.22 -2.77 -5.27
CA THR A 76 6.59 -1.51 -4.61
C THR A 76 6.02 -0.31 -5.36
N GLY A 77 6.16 -0.27 -6.68
CA GLY A 77 5.60 0.78 -7.54
C GLY A 77 4.08 0.82 -7.54
N THR A 78 3.42 -0.34 -7.48
CA THR A 78 1.95 -0.41 -7.33
C THR A 78 1.50 0.21 -6.00
N ILE A 79 2.17 -0.12 -4.90
CA ILE A 79 1.89 0.45 -3.56
C ILE A 79 2.08 1.97 -3.58
N LEU A 80 3.20 2.46 -4.12
CA LEU A 80 3.46 3.90 -4.21
C LEU A 80 2.44 4.61 -5.11
N GLY A 81 2.03 3.99 -6.22
CA GLY A 81 0.96 4.50 -7.09
C GLY A 81 -0.38 4.62 -6.37
N VAL A 82 -0.74 3.62 -5.55
CA VAL A 82 -1.92 3.68 -4.68
C VAL A 82 -1.83 4.85 -3.70
N ILE A 83 -0.70 4.99 -2.99
CA ILE A 83 -0.50 6.09 -2.04
C ILE A 83 -0.62 7.46 -2.73
N ALA A 84 -0.02 7.62 -3.92
CA ALA A 84 -0.12 8.85 -4.70
C ALA A 84 -1.56 9.16 -5.13
N ALA A 85 -2.31 8.14 -5.57
CA ALA A 85 -3.72 8.29 -5.93
C ALA A 85 -4.56 8.71 -4.72
N LEU A 86 -4.34 8.10 -3.55
CA LEU A 86 -5.02 8.45 -2.30
C LEU A 86 -4.75 9.91 -1.90
N LYS A 87 -3.49 10.34 -1.94
CA LYS A 87 -3.13 11.74 -1.68
C LYS A 87 -3.87 12.70 -2.63
N LYS A 88 -3.87 12.40 -3.94
CA LYS A 88 -4.56 13.23 -4.95
C LYS A 88 -6.07 13.35 -4.67
N ILE A 89 -6.73 12.27 -4.28
CA ILE A 89 -8.15 12.27 -3.93
C ILE A 89 -8.43 13.15 -2.71
N LEU A 90 -7.56 13.10 -1.68
CA LEU A 90 -7.70 13.91 -0.48
C LEU A 90 -7.42 15.40 -0.74
N THR A 91 -6.46 15.72 -1.59
CA THR A 91 -6.16 17.11 -1.97
C THR A 91 -7.25 17.75 -2.81
N ASN A 92 -7.90 16.99 -3.72
CA ASN A 92 -8.99 17.50 -4.57
C ASN A 92 -10.36 17.58 -3.86
N LYS A 93 -10.47 17.10 -2.62
CA LYS A 93 -11.68 17.22 -1.80
C LYS A 93 -11.75 18.55 -1.02
N ILE A 94 -10.77 19.44 -1.21
CA ILE A 94 -10.68 20.78 -0.60
C ILE A 94 -11.13 21.83 -1.62
#